data_AF-A0A0R1TXD2-F1
#
_entry.id   AF-A0A0R1TXD2-F1
#
_cell.length_a   1.000
_cell.length_b   1.000
_cell.length_c   1.000
_cell.angle_alpha   90.00
_cell.angle_beta   90.00
_cell.angle_gamma   90.00
#
_symmetry.space_group_name_H-M   'P 1'
#
loop_
_entity.id
_entity.type
_entity.pdbx_description
1 polymer ?
#
loop_
_entity_poly.entity_id
_entity_poly.type
_entity_poly.pdbx_seq_one_letter_code
_entity_poly.pdbx_strand_id
1 'polypeptide(L)'
;MSRARLEAFTDGVIAILITILVLEIHLPDTQHSWTVVWRMAPVFAAYVLSFLVIAGFWISHHTLMLQTENVTVQALWANLHFLFWLSLTPAVTAWFGTDIHSVPAAVLFQLNVIAVNLSFLLLRAVVRRSNPHLINLAIKMEVMSFGINFVTLVAVIFAPPLLFVGLGVNSLVWLIPTTQNMRLVTSPRD
;
A
#
# COMPACT_ATOMS: atom_id res chain seq x y z
N MET A 1 19.32 15.80 6.46
CA MET A 1 18.73 15.49 5.14
C MET A 1 17.47 16.33 5.00
N SER A 2 17.20 16.95 3.85
CA SER A 2 15.97 17.74 3.68
C SER A 2 14.76 16.83 3.50
N ARG A 3 13.58 17.29 3.93
CA ARG A 3 12.29 16.64 3.66
C ARG A 3 12.13 16.27 2.18
N ALA A 4 12.40 17.22 1.29
CA ALA A 4 12.30 17.03 -0.16
C ALA A 4 13.15 15.86 -0.68
N ARG A 5 14.33 15.59 -0.09
CA ARG A 5 15.16 14.44 -0.48
C ARG A 5 14.58 13.11 -0.01
N LEU A 6 13.96 13.06 1.17
CA LEU A 6 13.32 11.84 1.69
C LEU A 6 12.08 11.51 0.85
N GLU A 7 11.29 12.53 0.56
CA GLU A 7 10.10 12.45 -0.29
C GLU A 7 10.48 11.94 -1.69
N ALA A 8 11.41 12.61 -2.38
CA ALA A 8 11.86 12.21 -3.71
C ALA A 8 12.44 10.78 -3.76
N PHE A 9 13.17 10.36 -2.72
CA PHE A 9 13.67 8.99 -2.64
C PHE A 9 12.53 7.98 -2.52
N THR A 10 11.54 8.27 -1.65
CA THR A 10 10.38 7.40 -1.44
C THR A 10 9.53 7.30 -2.71
N ASP A 11 9.28 8.43 -3.38
CA ASP A 11 8.56 8.49 -4.65
C ASP A 11 9.25 7.64 -5.73
N GLY A 12 10.57 7.76 -5.85
CA GLY A 12 11.35 6.96 -6.78
C GLY A 12 11.24 5.46 -6.51
N VAL A 13 11.30 5.04 -5.24
CA VAL A 13 11.13 3.63 -4.87
C VAL A 13 9.71 3.16 -5.17
N ILE A 14 8.67 3.90 -4.78
CA ILE A 14 7.27 3.54 -5.01
C ILE A 14 6.97 3.44 -6.51
N ALA A 15 7.49 4.35 -7.33
CA ALA A 15 7.34 4.30 -8.78
C ALA A 15 7.89 2.99 -9.37
N ILE A 16 9.06 2.54 -8.87
CA ILE A 16 9.65 1.24 -9.25
C ILE A 16 8.75 0.08 -8.78
N LEU A 17 8.17 0.13 -7.58
CA LEU A 17 7.29 -0.94 -7.10
C LEU A 17 6.02 -1.08 -7.95
N ILE A 18 5.45 0.05 -8.39
CA ILE A 18 4.31 0.08 -9.30
C ILE A 18 4.67 -0.53 -10.66
N THR A 19 5.87 -0.27 -11.20
CA THR A 19 6.28 -0.88 -12.46
C THR A 19 6.62 -2.36 -12.31
N ILE A 20 7.21 -2.79 -11.20
CA ILE A 20 7.43 -4.23 -10.93
C ILE A 20 6.09 -4.98 -10.87
N LEU A 21 5.05 -4.40 -10.27
CA LEU A 21 3.73 -5.04 -10.21
C LEU A 21 3.18 -5.46 -11.59
N VAL A 22 3.35 -4.63 -12.63
CA VAL A 22 2.88 -4.99 -13.98
C VAL A 22 3.80 -6.02 -14.64
N LEU A 23 5.10 -6.01 -14.32
CA LEU A 23 6.06 -7.01 -14.83
C LEU A 23 5.78 -8.42 -14.31
N GLU A 24 5.14 -8.55 -13.15
CA GLU A 24 4.73 -9.84 -12.57
C GLU A 24 3.53 -10.49 -13.29
N ILE A 25 2.89 -9.79 -14.23
CA ILE A 25 1.81 -10.35 -15.05
C ILE A 25 2.42 -11.19 -16.18
N HIS A 26 2.58 -12.48 -15.93
CA HIS A 26 3.13 -13.43 -16.89
C HIS A 26 2.03 -13.96 -17.83
N LEU A 27 2.01 -13.46 -19.07
CA LEU A 27 1.12 -13.97 -20.13
C LEU A 27 1.66 -15.27 -20.72
N PRO A 28 0.81 -16.25 -21.10
CA PRO A 28 1.27 -17.46 -21.80
C PRO A 28 1.85 -17.15 -23.19
N ASP A 29 3.01 -17.72 -23.50
CA ASP A 29 3.75 -17.46 -24.75
C ASP A 29 3.07 -17.99 -26.02
N THR A 30 2.24 -19.02 -25.90
CA THR A 30 1.76 -19.82 -27.05
C THR A 30 0.25 -19.87 -27.21
N GLN A 31 -0.52 -19.28 -26.28
CA GLN A 31 -1.99 -19.34 -26.28
C GLN A 31 -2.61 -17.93 -26.29
N HIS A 32 -2.78 -17.38 -27.49
CA HIS A 32 -3.45 -16.09 -27.68
C HIS A 32 -4.94 -16.30 -27.92
N SER A 33 -5.74 -16.31 -26.84
CA SER A 33 -7.20 -16.43 -26.92
C SER A 33 -7.91 -15.65 -25.82
N TRP A 34 -9.17 -15.27 -26.09
CA TRP A 34 -10.02 -14.65 -25.08
C TRP A 34 -10.23 -15.53 -23.84
N THR A 35 -10.22 -16.86 -24.01
CA THR A 35 -10.35 -17.80 -22.89
C THR A 35 -9.17 -17.73 -21.92
N VAL A 36 -7.95 -17.50 -22.42
CA VAL A 36 -6.76 -17.30 -21.59
C VAL A 36 -6.88 -16.00 -20.79
N VAL A 37 -7.33 -14.91 -21.42
CA VAL A 37 -7.54 -13.62 -20.73
C VAL A 37 -8.52 -13.77 -19.57
N TRP A 38 -9.65 -14.44 -19.79
CA TRP A 38 -10.62 -14.72 -18.72
C TRP A 38 -10.04 -15.56 -17.59
N ARG A 39 -9.20 -16.55 -17.91
CA ARG A 39 -8.53 -17.38 -16.90
C ARG A 39 -7.53 -16.59 -16.06
N MET A 40 -6.94 -15.53 -16.62
CA MET A 40 -6.01 -14.63 -15.93
C MET A 40 -6.69 -13.51 -15.14
N ALA A 41 -8.03 -13.42 -15.16
CA ALA A 41 -8.76 -12.42 -14.39
C ALA A 41 -8.33 -12.34 -12.90
N PRO A 42 -8.05 -13.45 -12.19
CA PRO A 42 -7.57 -13.37 -10.80
C PRO A 42 -6.18 -12.73 -10.66
N VAL A 43 -5.26 -13.01 -11.58
CA VAL A 43 -3.92 -12.38 -11.61
C VAL A 43 -4.07 -10.88 -11.83
N PHE A 44 -4.91 -10.48 -12.78
CA PHE A 44 -5.16 -9.08 -13.07
C PHE A 44 -5.87 -8.36 -11.90
N ALA A 45 -6.82 -9.03 -11.23
CA ALA A 45 -7.47 -8.50 -10.03
C ALA A 45 -6.48 -8.30 -8.87
N ALA A 46 -5.58 -9.26 -8.64
CA ALA A 46 -4.50 -9.12 -7.66
C ALA A 46 -3.61 -7.92 -7.99
N TYR A 47 -3.21 -7.78 -9.25
CA TYR A 47 -2.44 -6.62 -9.73
C TYR A 47 -3.15 -5.29 -9.45
N VAL A 48 -4.41 -5.14 -9.87
CA VAL A 48 -5.15 -3.88 -9.71
C VAL A 48 -5.32 -3.53 -8.23
N LEU A 49 -5.70 -4.49 -7.39
CA LEU A 49 -5.88 -4.25 -5.96
C LEU A 49 -4.56 -3.90 -5.27
N SER A 50 -3.46 -4.58 -5.61
CA SER A 50 -2.12 -4.24 -5.11
C SER A 50 -1.66 -2.86 -5.57
N PHE A 51 -1.93 -2.50 -6.82
CA PHE A 51 -1.66 -1.15 -7.33
C PHE A 51 -2.40 -0.11 -6.49
N LEU A 52 -3.69 -0.32 -6.21
CA LEU A 52 -4.49 0.61 -5.39
C LEU A 52 -3.98 0.68 -3.95
N VAL A 53 -3.50 -0.42 -3.37
CA VAL A 53 -2.87 -0.43 -2.05
C VAL A 53 -1.59 0.41 -2.04
N ILE A 54 -0.67 0.18 -2.99
CA ILE A 54 0.59 0.94 -3.08
C ILE A 54 0.30 2.43 -3.32
N ALA A 55 -0.63 2.74 -4.24
CA ALA A 55 -1.04 4.12 -4.52
C ALA A 55 -1.66 4.81 -3.30
N GLY A 56 -2.50 4.10 -2.52
CA GLY A 56 -3.08 4.63 -1.28
C GLY A 56 -2.01 4.97 -0.23
N PHE A 57 -0.99 4.11 -0.08
CA PHE A 57 0.15 4.41 0.78
C PHE A 57 1.00 5.56 0.26
N TRP A 58 1.20 5.68 -1.04
CA TRP A 58 1.89 6.82 -1.65
C TRP A 58 1.17 8.14 -1.36
N ILE A 59 -0.15 8.21 -1.58
CA ILE A 59 -0.96 9.40 -1.25
C ILE A 59 -0.79 9.75 0.23
N SER A 60 -0.87 8.75 1.11
CA SER A 60 -0.75 8.94 2.55
C SER A 60 0.63 9.43 2.97
N HIS A 61 1.68 8.90 2.34
CA HIS A 61 3.06 9.32 2.54
C HIS A 61 3.25 10.77 2.07
N HIS A 62 2.81 11.10 0.86
CA HIS A 62 2.89 12.44 0.32
C HIS A 62 2.15 13.45 1.22
N THR A 63 0.93 13.14 1.68
CA THR A 63 0.17 13.97 2.62
C THR A 63 0.87 14.13 3.98
N LEU A 64 1.57 13.10 4.47
CA LEU A 64 2.38 13.18 5.69
C LEU A 64 3.59 14.10 5.49
N MET A 65 4.29 13.94 4.36
CA MET A 65 5.47 14.76 4.03
C MET A 65 5.09 16.22 3.83
N LEU A 66 3.96 16.53 3.17
CA LEU A 66 3.47 17.90 2.99
C LEU A 66 3.40 18.71 4.28
N GLN A 67 3.06 18.06 5.39
CA GLN A 67 2.93 18.70 6.70
C GLN A 67 4.20 18.62 7.56
N THR A 68 5.23 17.91 7.10
CA THR A 68 6.47 17.69 7.86
C THR A 68 7.44 18.85 7.66
N GLU A 69 7.92 19.45 8.75
CA GLU A 69 8.95 20.50 8.71
C GLU A 69 10.33 19.90 9.01
N ASN A 70 10.42 19.06 10.03
CA ASN A 70 11.66 18.49 10.53
C ASN A 70 11.75 16.98 10.23
N VAL A 71 12.86 16.57 9.62
CA VAL A 71 13.18 15.16 9.36
C VAL A 71 14.38 14.73 10.19
N THR A 72 14.15 13.77 11.10
CA THR A 72 15.19 13.19 11.95
C THR A 72 15.77 11.91 11.36
N VAL A 73 16.92 11.47 11.87
CA VAL A 73 17.53 10.19 11.49
C VAL A 73 16.61 9.01 11.79
N GLN A 74 15.83 9.09 12.87
CA GLN A 74 14.82 8.07 13.20
C GLN A 74 13.73 7.99 12.12
N ALA A 75 13.30 9.13 11.58
CA ALA A 75 12.32 9.15 10.49
C ALA A 75 12.87 8.51 9.22
N LEU A 76 14.17 8.66 8.92
CA LEU A 76 14.83 7.99 7.80
C LEU A 76 14.77 6.46 7.95
N TRP A 77 15.14 5.93 9.12
CA TRP A 77 15.08 4.49 9.38
C TRP A 77 13.66 3.95 9.35
N ALA A 78 12.69 4.68 9.92
CA ALA A 78 11.29 4.29 9.85
C ALA A 78 10.76 4.28 8.40
N ASN A 79 11.21 5.22 7.57
CA ASN A 79 10.86 5.28 6.16
C ASN A 79 11.44 4.10 5.37
N LEU A 80 12.71 3.75 5.60
CA LEU A 80 13.32 2.57 4.99
C LEU A 80 12.64 1.27 5.43
N HIS A 81 12.24 1.18 6.70
CA HIS A 81 11.49 0.03 7.21
C HIS A 81 10.12 -0.12 6.53
N PHE A 82 9.42 1.01 6.31
CA PHE A 82 8.19 1.03 5.52
C PHE A 82 8.42 0.59 4.06
N LEU A 83 9.43 1.16 3.39
CA LEU A 83 9.77 0.80 2.01
C LEU A 83 10.16 -0.66 1.85
N PHE A 84 10.83 -1.25 2.85
CA PHE A 84 11.16 -2.67 2.85
C PHE A 84 9.90 -3.54 2.74
N TRP A 85 8.91 -3.37 3.62
CA TRP A 85 7.67 -4.14 3.55
C TRP A 85 6.87 -3.84 2.28
N LEU A 86 6.82 -2.55 1.87
CA LEU A 86 6.12 -2.17 0.65
C LEU A 86 6.75 -2.86 -0.58
N SER A 87 8.08 -3.01 -0.60
CA SER A 87 8.81 -3.66 -1.71
C SER A 87 8.55 -5.15 -1.87
N LEU A 88 8.02 -5.82 -0.84
CA LEU A 88 7.61 -7.23 -0.93
C LEU A 88 6.22 -7.42 -1.57
N THR A 89 5.45 -6.33 -1.70
CA THR A 89 4.08 -6.35 -2.25
C THR A 89 4.01 -6.99 -3.64
N PRO A 90 4.90 -6.68 -4.61
CA PRO A 90 4.84 -7.33 -5.92
C PRO A 90 5.01 -8.85 -5.84
N ALA A 91 5.95 -9.34 -5.05
CA ALA A 91 6.22 -10.77 -4.90
C ALA A 91 5.02 -11.52 -4.31
N VAL A 92 4.41 -11.01 -3.23
CA VAL A 92 3.22 -11.66 -2.64
C VAL A 92 2.00 -11.56 -3.55
N THR A 93 1.90 -10.50 -4.37
CA THR A 93 0.84 -10.33 -5.37
C THR A 93 0.93 -11.36 -6.48
N ALA A 94 2.12 -11.50 -7.06
CA ALA A 94 2.41 -12.49 -8.08
C ALA A 94 2.07 -13.89 -7.56
N TRP A 95 2.55 -14.22 -6.35
CA TRP A 95 2.36 -15.54 -5.78
C TRP A 95 0.89 -15.87 -5.50
N PHE A 96 0.14 -14.96 -4.89
CA PHE A 96 -1.31 -15.15 -4.68
C PHE A 96 -2.09 -15.22 -6.00
N GLY A 97 -1.70 -14.42 -7.01
CA GLY A 97 -2.33 -14.45 -8.33
C GLY A 97 -2.25 -15.81 -9.01
N THR A 98 -1.23 -16.63 -8.73
CA THR A 98 -1.09 -17.98 -9.32
C THR A 98 -2.11 -18.99 -8.80
N ASP A 99 -2.51 -18.89 -7.54
CA ASP A 99 -3.55 -19.73 -6.93
C ASP A 99 -4.28 -18.94 -5.84
N ILE A 100 -5.44 -18.40 -6.22
CA ILE A 100 -6.27 -17.61 -5.31
C ILE A 100 -6.96 -18.44 -4.23
N HIS A 101 -6.90 -19.78 -4.30
CA HIS A 101 -7.43 -20.69 -3.29
C HIS A 101 -6.34 -21.20 -2.34
N SER A 102 -5.09 -20.77 -2.52
CA SER A 102 -3.98 -21.10 -1.63
C SER A 102 -4.05 -20.32 -0.32
N VAL A 103 -4.30 -21.02 0.79
CA VAL A 103 -4.27 -20.43 2.14
C VAL A 103 -2.89 -19.83 2.47
N PRO A 104 -1.75 -20.52 2.25
CA PRO A 104 -0.43 -19.93 2.52
C PRO A 104 -0.16 -18.65 1.73
N ALA A 105 -0.56 -18.59 0.46
CA ALA A 105 -0.36 -17.40 -0.37
C ALA A 105 -1.21 -16.22 0.13
N ALA A 106 -2.48 -16.46 0.45
CA ALA A 106 -3.37 -15.42 0.97
C ALA A 106 -2.93 -14.90 2.34
N VAL A 107 -2.52 -15.80 3.25
CA VAL A 107 -2.01 -15.43 4.58
C VAL A 107 -0.72 -14.63 4.45
N LEU A 108 0.24 -15.06 3.61
CA LEU A 108 1.49 -14.32 3.44
C LEU A 108 1.25 -12.93 2.84
N PHE A 109 0.38 -12.82 1.85
CA PHE A 109 -0.03 -11.53 1.30
C PHE A 109 -0.60 -10.63 2.42
N GLN A 110 -1.57 -11.15 3.18
CA GLN A 110 -2.24 -10.36 4.20
C GLN A 110 -1.31 -9.95 5.35
N LEU A 111 -0.38 -10.82 5.74
CA LEU A 111 0.68 -10.49 6.70
C LEU A 111 1.58 -9.37 6.18
N ASN A 112 1.95 -9.40 4.89
CA ASN A 112 2.72 -8.33 4.28
C ASN A 112 1.95 -6.99 4.35
N VAL A 113 0.67 -6.96 4.00
CA VAL A 113 -0.16 -5.74 4.10
C VAL A 113 -0.26 -5.21 5.53
N ILE A 114 -0.39 -6.10 6.52
CA ILE A 114 -0.38 -5.70 7.93
C ILE A 114 0.98 -5.12 8.32
N ALA A 115 2.08 -5.71 7.88
CA ALA A 115 3.43 -5.20 8.14
C ALA A 115 3.67 -3.83 7.49
N VAL A 116 3.16 -3.59 6.27
CA VAL A 116 3.16 -2.27 5.63
C VAL A 116 2.36 -1.26 6.46
N ASN A 117 1.15 -1.60 6.94
CA ASN A 117 0.38 -0.72 7.81
C ASN A 117 1.13 -0.39 9.12
N LEU A 118 1.71 -1.40 9.79
CA LEU A 118 2.46 -1.22 11.05
C LEU A 118 3.68 -0.33 10.85
N SER A 119 4.45 -0.56 9.79
CA SER A 119 5.63 0.24 9.48
C SER A 119 5.28 1.68 9.10
N PHE A 120 4.16 1.91 8.40
CA PHE A 120 3.67 3.26 8.12
C PHE A 120 3.17 3.99 9.37
N LEU A 121 2.46 3.30 10.27
CA LEU A 121 2.07 3.84 11.57
C LEU A 121 3.30 4.24 12.41
N LEU A 122 4.34 3.41 12.40
CA LEU A 122 5.62 3.71 13.05
C LEU A 122 6.27 4.96 12.44
N LEU A 123 6.34 5.06 11.12
CA LEU A 123 6.85 6.24 10.42
C LEU A 123 6.10 7.50 10.85
N ARG A 124 4.76 7.47 10.83
CA ARG A 124 3.94 8.60 11.30
C ARG A 124 4.23 8.96 12.75
N ALA A 125 4.31 7.97 13.64
CA ALA A 125 4.60 8.20 15.05
C ALA A 125 5.96 8.88 15.26
N VAL A 126 6.98 8.45 14.54
CA VAL A 126 8.33 9.04 14.60
C VAL A 126 8.36 10.46 14.04
N VAL A 127 7.74 10.69 12.89
CA VAL A 127 7.62 12.03 12.29
C VAL A 127 6.90 12.99 13.24
N ARG A 128 5.79 12.54 13.85
CA ARG A 128 5.00 13.36 14.79
C ARG A 128 5.77 13.77 16.05
N ARG A 129 6.65 12.90 16.57
CA ARG A 129 7.50 13.26 17.73
C ARG A 129 8.35 14.50 17.48
N SER A 130 8.73 14.72 16.22
CA SER A 130 9.56 15.87 15.80
C SER A 130 8.74 17.01 15.20
N ASN A 131 7.42 16.82 15.02
CA ASN A 131 6.47 17.76 14.41
C ASN A 131 5.13 17.72 15.18
N PRO A 132 5.08 18.27 16.42
CA PRO A 132 3.95 18.08 17.32
C PRO A 132 2.64 18.78 16.88
N HIS A 133 2.71 19.72 15.94
CA HIS A 133 1.56 20.45 15.40
C HIS A 133 0.73 19.63 14.37
N LEU A 134 1.18 18.43 13.98
CA LEU A 134 0.45 17.54 13.08
C LEU A 134 -0.86 17.02 13.72
N ILE A 135 -2.02 17.39 13.16
CA ILE A 135 -3.36 17.04 13.68
C ILE A 135 -3.86 15.66 13.15
N ASN A 136 -4.64 14.98 14.00
CA ASN A 136 -5.00 13.55 14.04
C ASN A 136 -5.93 12.95 12.95
N LEU A 137 -6.16 13.55 11.78
CA LEU A 137 -7.27 13.07 10.93
C LEU A 137 -6.98 11.73 10.20
N ALA A 138 -5.73 11.46 9.83
CA ALA A 138 -5.36 10.23 9.11
C ALA A 138 -5.20 8.98 10.02
N ILE A 139 -5.07 9.16 11.35
CA ILE A 139 -4.93 8.02 12.28
C ILE A 139 -6.22 7.19 12.34
N LYS A 140 -7.39 7.83 12.21
CA LYS A 140 -8.67 7.11 12.18
C LYS A 140 -8.75 6.14 10.99
N MET A 141 -8.27 6.57 9.82
CA MET A 141 -8.22 5.74 8.62
C MET A 141 -7.23 4.59 8.77
N GLU A 142 -6.07 4.84 9.37
CA GLU A 142 -5.09 3.79 9.70
C GLU A 142 -5.67 2.75 10.64
N VAL A 143 -6.31 3.16 11.73
CA VAL A 143 -6.95 2.26 12.70
C VAL A 143 -8.06 1.44 12.04
N MET A 144 -8.87 2.07 11.17
CA MET A 144 -9.88 1.37 10.40
C MET A 144 -9.26 0.35 9.42
N SER A 145 -8.20 0.73 8.71
CA SER A 145 -7.39 -0.15 7.86
C SER A 145 -6.87 -1.35 8.64
N PHE A 146 -6.34 -1.14 9.85
CA PHE A 146 -5.90 -2.24 10.73
C PHE A 146 -7.03 -3.21 11.06
N GLY A 147 -8.20 -2.70 11.45
CA GLY A 147 -9.37 -3.52 11.74
C GLY A 147 -9.79 -4.37 10.54
N ILE A 148 -9.89 -3.76 9.36
CA ILE A 148 -10.23 -4.45 8.11
C ILE A 148 -9.20 -5.53 7.78
N ASN A 149 -7.90 -5.21 7.88
CA ASN A 149 -6.83 -6.15 7.57
C ASN A 149 -6.78 -7.32 8.55
N PHE A 150 -7.07 -7.10 9.83
CA PHE A 150 -7.14 -8.17 10.82
C PHE A 150 -8.33 -9.11 10.58
N VAL A 151 -9.51 -8.55 10.28
CA VAL A 151 -10.69 -9.34 9.89
C VAL A 151 -10.41 -10.13 8.61
N THR A 152 -9.76 -9.51 7.63
CA THR A 152 -9.37 -10.17 6.37
C THR A 152 -8.41 -11.32 6.64
N LEU A 153 -7.42 -11.15 7.53
CA LEU A 153 -6.49 -12.22 7.91
C LEU A 153 -7.19 -13.45 8.46
N VAL A 154 -8.19 -13.27 9.32
CA VAL A 154 -8.98 -14.40 9.83
C VAL A 154 -9.82 -15.01 8.72
N ALA A 155 -10.44 -14.18 7.86
CA ALA A 155 -11.31 -14.63 6.77
C ALA A 155 -10.56 -15.48 5.72
N VAL A 156 -9.34 -15.11 5.35
CA VAL A 156 -8.57 -15.81 4.31
C VAL A 156 -8.12 -17.21 4.73
N ILE A 157 -8.08 -17.51 6.04
CA ILE A 157 -7.79 -18.87 6.52
C ILE A 157 -8.90 -19.85 6.11
N PHE A 158 -10.14 -19.37 6.07
CA PHE A 158 -11.30 -20.19 5.72
C PHE A 158 -11.68 -20.07 4.24
N ALA A 159 -11.49 -18.90 3.63
CA ALA A 159 -11.79 -18.64 2.23
C ALA A 159 -10.78 -17.65 1.63
N PRO A 160 -9.66 -18.14 1.06
CA PRO A 160 -8.58 -17.32 0.51
C PRO A 160 -9.01 -16.23 -0.50
N PRO A 161 -9.99 -16.44 -1.38
CA PRO A 161 -10.47 -15.38 -2.28
C PRO A 161 -11.06 -14.14 -1.57
N LEU A 162 -11.43 -14.24 -0.28
CA LEU A 162 -11.87 -13.09 0.51
C LEU A 162 -10.76 -12.03 0.68
N LEU A 163 -9.51 -12.35 0.36
CA LEU A 163 -8.42 -11.38 0.25
C LEU A 163 -8.82 -10.23 -0.69
N PHE A 164 -9.43 -10.52 -1.85
CA PHE A 164 -9.83 -9.47 -2.80
C PHE A 164 -10.88 -8.51 -2.21
N VAL A 165 -11.83 -9.05 -1.44
CA VAL A 165 -12.84 -8.23 -0.76
C VAL A 165 -12.18 -7.36 0.30
N GLY A 166 -11.31 -7.96 1.13
CA GLY A 166 -10.57 -7.24 2.16
C GLY A 166 -9.70 -6.12 1.61
N LEU A 167 -8.92 -6.41 0.56
CA LEU A 167 -8.10 -5.40 -0.14
C LEU A 167 -8.95 -4.32 -0.78
N GLY A 168 -10.04 -4.68 -1.46
CA GLY A 168 -10.95 -3.70 -2.08
C GLY A 168 -11.55 -2.75 -1.04
N VAL A 169 -12.10 -3.30 0.05
CA VAL A 169 -12.65 -2.50 1.15
C VAL A 169 -11.57 -1.63 1.79
N ASN A 170 -10.38 -2.17 2.01
CA ASN A 170 -9.27 -1.42 2.58
C ASN A 170 -8.81 -0.29 1.66
N SER A 171 -8.67 -0.53 0.36
CA SER A 171 -8.30 0.50 -0.63
C SER A 171 -9.33 1.63 -0.69
N LEU A 172 -10.62 1.34 -0.51
CA LEU A 172 -11.66 2.39 -0.44
C LEU A 172 -11.44 3.34 0.75
N VAL A 173 -10.95 2.84 1.89
CA VAL A 173 -10.60 3.70 3.05
C VAL A 173 -9.58 4.77 2.67
N TRP A 174 -8.60 4.40 1.85
CA TRP A 174 -7.51 5.27 1.42
C TRP A 174 -7.85 6.13 0.19
N LEU A 175 -8.76 5.66 -0.66
CA LEU A 175 -9.24 6.38 -1.84
C LEU A 175 -10.30 7.44 -1.53
N ILE A 176 -11.06 7.30 -0.44
CA ILE A 176 -12.00 8.33 0.00
C ILE A 176 -11.19 9.60 0.30
N PRO A 177 -11.37 10.69 -0.47
CA PRO A 177 -10.66 11.93 -0.21
C PRO A 177 -11.11 12.42 1.17
N THR A 178 -10.22 12.38 2.16
CA THR A 178 -10.43 13.21 3.34
C THR A 178 -10.43 14.67 2.87
N THR A 179 -11.26 15.50 3.47
CA THR A 179 -11.40 16.93 3.14
C THR A 179 -10.08 17.71 3.13
N GLN A 180 -8.99 17.15 3.70
CA GLN A 180 -7.63 17.68 3.63
C GLN A 180 -6.88 17.38 2.31
N ASN A 181 -7.08 16.20 1.69
CA ASN A 181 -6.49 15.88 0.39
C ASN A 181 -6.99 16.84 -0.70
N MET A 182 -8.26 17.27 -0.61
CA MET A 182 -8.81 18.28 -1.51
C MET A 182 -8.22 19.68 -1.30
N ARG A 183 -7.89 20.07 -0.06
CA ARG A 183 -7.33 21.41 0.23
C ARG A 183 -5.86 21.54 -0.19
N LEU A 184 -5.08 20.47 -0.16
CA LEU A 184 -3.65 20.48 -0.48
C LEU A 184 -3.38 20.48 -2.00
N VAL A 185 -4.25 19.88 -2.81
CA VAL A 185 -4.16 19.93 -4.28
C VAL A 185 -4.50 21.33 -4.82
N THR A 186 -5.33 22.10 -4.10
CA THR A 186 -5.77 23.44 -4.52
C THR A 186 -4.99 24.61 -3.91
N SER A 187 -3.97 24.38 -3.09
CA SER A 187 -3.14 25.46 -2.56
C SER A 187 -2.25 26.01 -3.68
N PRO A 188 -2.30 27.32 -4.01
CA PRO A 188 -1.29 27.93 -4.86
C PRO A 188 0.08 27.69 -4.21
N ARG A 189 1.04 27.25 -5.02
CA ARG A 189 2.46 27.29 -4.62
C ARG A 189 2.90 28.74 -4.82
N ASP A 190 2.79 29.53 -3.76
CA ASP A 190 3.50 30.81 -3.64
C ASP A 190 4.93 30.57 -3.14
#